data_AF-A0A349DL26-F1
#
_entry.id   AF-A0A349DL26-F1
#
_cell.length_a   1.000
_cell.length_b   1.000
_cell.length_c   1.000
_cell.angle_alpha   90.00
_cell.angle_beta   90.00
_cell.angle_gamma   90.00
#
_symmetry.space_group_name_H-M   'P 1'
#
loop_
_entity.id
_entity.type
_entity.pdbx_description
1 polymer ?
#
loop_
_entity_poly.entity_id
_entity_poly.type
_entity_poly.pdbx_seq_one_letter_code
_entity_poly.pdbx_strand_id
1 'polypeptide(L)'
;MAEDLDFDIDDKDEPRGGLNGQTLAIVGLALALVVSIIFAYRFYSSNKKFKAVDKEQKQAVDSLKGLSSSLKDSVSSKTTENEELVKRKFELEDKLNAAEDQRDSVQKLLNNSRYRERRYRLEASRLKKLLEDSEDKVDSLQKAYDEIAAGSGSTLAEYRKQIEQLTTERNSLASQNQSLQAELSKTKNDSQNALFALSVRAVPGEVRRNQFSPSTRARRTDRVQVQFKLTRAPSPEENIVVKLFDATNKEIPLKPSYRNNIGKPTPTNQQLIVEPDVDAKRKFSRGNYSIRLFLTNVNQGINNQSIGIAEFSLR
;
A
#
# COMPACT_ATOMS: atom_id res chain seq x y z
N MET A 1 126.70 -2.02 -48.80
CA MET A 1 127.53 -3.07 -49.42
C MET A 1 126.63 -3.71 -50.46
N ALA A 2 126.60 -3.22 -51.70
CA ALA A 2 127.66 -3.30 -52.71
C ALA A 2 128.06 -4.77 -52.94
N GLU A 3 127.62 -5.37 -54.04
CA GLU A 3 128.44 -5.60 -55.24
C GLU A 3 127.72 -6.50 -56.24
N ASP A 4 127.73 -6.05 -57.49
CA ASP A 4 127.47 -6.82 -58.71
C ASP A 4 128.50 -7.94 -58.87
N LEU A 5 128.14 -9.01 -59.60
CA LEU A 5 129.10 -9.86 -60.30
C LEU A 5 128.41 -10.56 -61.47
N ASP A 6 128.70 -10.03 -62.67
CA ASP A 6 128.71 -10.75 -63.94
C ASP A 6 129.75 -11.89 -63.91
N PHE A 7 129.43 -13.04 -64.54
CA PHE A 7 130.39 -13.80 -65.36
C PHE A 7 129.71 -14.89 -66.22
N ASP A 8 129.44 -14.52 -67.46
CA ASP A 8 129.85 -15.12 -68.75
C ASP A 8 130.45 -16.56 -68.89
N ILE A 9 130.23 -17.11 -70.11
CA ILE A 9 130.95 -18.21 -70.83
C ILE A 9 130.49 -19.65 -70.48
N ASP A 10 130.23 -20.61 -71.38
CA ASP A 10 130.69 -20.84 -72.76
C ASP A 10 129.72 -21.73 -73.57
N ASP A 11 129.88 -21.63 -74.88
CA ASP A 11 129.33 -22.42 -75.99
C ASP A 11 129.38 -23.95 -75.80
N LYS A 12 128.32 -24.63 -76.27
CA LYS A 12 128.44 -25.74 -77.23
C LYS A 12 127.19 -25.88 -78.10
N ASP A 13 127.44 -25.83 -79.40
CA ASP A 13 126.51 -26.07 -80.50
C ASP A 13 125.97 -27.51 -80.56
N GLU A 14 124.64 -27.55 -80.74
CA GLU A 14 123.82 -28.50 -81.52
C GLU A 14 123.62 -29.96 -81.05
N PRO A 15 122.46 -30.61 -81.36
CA PRO A 15 121.51 -30.27 -82.42
C PRO A 15 120.03 -30.12 -82.00
N ARG A 16 119.34 -29.35 -82.85
CA ARG A 16 117.89 -29.16 -82.91
C ARG A 16 117.20 -30.49 -83.30
N GLY A 17 116.58 -31.14 -82.32
CA GLY A 17 115.63 -32.24 -82.50
C GLY A 17 114.19 -31.73 -82.40
N GLY A 18 113.52 -31.58 -83.54
CA GLY A 18 112.12 -31.18 -83.60
C GLY A 18 111.19 -32.19 -82.92
N LEU A 19 110.41 -31.73 -81.94
CA LEU A 19 109.24 -32.46 -81.45
C LEU A 19 108.13 -32.35 -82.50
N ASN A 20 107.76 -33.49 -83.09
CA ASN A 20 106.64 -33.65 -84.00
C ASN A 20 105.38 -32.95 -83.43
N GLY A 21 104.72 -32.12 -84.25
CA GLY A 21 103.45 -31.45 -83.89
C GLY A 21 102.35 -32.44 -83.49
N GLN A 22 102.46 -33.71 -83.89
CA GLN A 22 101.58 -34.78 -83.45
C GLN A 22 101.78 -35.15 -81.97
N THR A 23 103.01 -35.15 -81.45
CA THR A 23 103.29 -35.53 -80.04
C THR A 23 102.85 -34.43 -79.06
N LEU A 24 103.05 -33.15 -79.40
CA LEU A 24 102.54 -32.03 -78.61
C LEU A 24 101.01 -31.97 -78.63
N ALA A 25 100.38 -32.29 -79.77
CA ALA A 25 98.93 -32.42 -79.85
C ALA A 25 98.38 -33.59 -79.01
N ILE A 26 99.07 -34.74 -78.99
CA ILE A 26 98.67 -35.91 -78.18
C ILE A 26 98.82 -35.63 -76.68
N VAL A 27 99.91 -35.00 -76.24
CA VAL A 27 100.10 -34.64 -74.83
C VAL A 27 99.12 -33.55 -74.39
N GLY A 28 98.85 -32.56 -75.25
CA GLY A 28 97.82 -31.55 -75.01
C GLY A 28 96.41 -32.14 -74.92
N LEU A 29 96.07 -33.08 -75.81
CA LEU A 29 94.81 -33.82 -75.77
C LEU A 29 94.69 -34.73 -74.54
N ALA A 30 95.77 -35.38 -74.12
CA ALA A 30 95.80 -36.21 -72.92
C ALA A 30 95.58 -35.37 -71.65
N LEU A 31 96.25 -34.22 -71.54
CA LEU A 31 96.04 -33.28 -70.43
C LEU A 31 94.62 -32.70 -70.44
N ALA A 32 94.09 -32.32 -71.61
CA ALA A 32 92.72 -31.86 -71.73
C ALA A 32 91.70 -32.93 -71.32
N LEU A 33 91.95 -34.21 -71.65
CA LEU A 33 91.14 -35.34 -71.19
C LEU A 33 91.21 -35.53 -69.68
N VAL A 34 92.40 -35.46 -69.08
CA VAL A 34 92.56 -35.58 -67.62
C VAL A 34 91.85 -34.44 -66.89
N VAL A 35 91.99 -33.20 -67.38
CA VAL A 35 91.27 -32.03 -66.83
C VAL A 35 89.76 -32.20 -66.99
N SER A 36 89.30 -32.68 -68.15
CA SER A 36 87.88 -32.96 -68.41
C SER A 36 87.33 -34.06 -67.49
N ILE A 37 88.09 -35.14 -67.25
CA ILE A 37 87.71 -36.22 -66.33
C ILE A 37 87.65 -35.72 -64.89
N ILE A 38 88.63 -34.92 -64.44
CA ILE A 38 88.64 -34.31 -63.10
C ILE A 38 87.45 -33.35 -62.96
N PHE A 39 87.17 -32.55 -63.98
CA PHE A 39 86.04 -31.64 -64.00
C PHE A 39 84.70 -32.39 -63.99
N ALA A 40 84.55 -33.44 -64.80
CA ALA A 40 83.38 -34.30 -64.82
C ALA A 40 83.18 -35.03 -63.50
N TYR A 41 84.26 -35.51 -62.87
CA TYR A 41 84.21 -36.15 -61.56
C TYR A 41 83.82 -35.16 -60.46
N ARG A 42 84.42 -33.97 -60.44
CA ARG A 42 84.06 -32.87 -59.51
C ARG A 42 82.62 -32.41 -59.73
N PHE A 43 82.19 -32.25 -60.97
CA PHE A 43 80.83 -31.84 -61.31
C PHE A 43 79.83 -32.92 -60.90
N TYR A 44 80.08 -34.20 -61.19
CA TYR A 44 79.21 -35.31 -60.82
C TYR A 44 79.15 -35.51 -59.30
N SER A 45 80.29 -35.40 -58.62
CA SER A 45 80.40 -35.38 -57.15
C SER A 45 79.61 -34.23 -56.53
N SER A 46 79.78 -33.02 -57.06
CA SER A 46 79.04 -31.83 -56.61
C SER A 46 77.55 -31.97 -56.88
N ASN A 47 77.15 -32.48 -58.04
CA ASN A 47 75.75 -32.64 -58.42
C ASN A 47 75.07 -33.74 -57.58
N LYS A 48 75.80 -34.80 -57.18
CA LYS A 48 75.33 -35.76 -56.17
C LYS A 48 75.09 -35.11 -54.81
N LYS A 49 76.02 -34.26 -54.35
CA LYS A 49 75.87 -33.51 -53.09
C LYS A 49 74.69 -32.53 -53.16
N PHE A 50 74.54 -31.78 -54.25
CA PHE A 50 73.42 -30.87 -54.45
C PHE A 50 72.08 -31.60 -54.49
N LYS A 51 71.99 -32.75 -55.17
CA LYS A 51 70.76 -33.57 -55.16
C LYS A 51 70.44 -34.16 -53.79
N ALA A 52 71.46 -34.51 -52.99
CA ALA A 52 71.27 -34.98 -51.62
C ALA A 52 70.75 -33.86 -50.72
N VAL A 53 71.35 -32.67 -50.78
CA VAL A 53 70.92 -31.48 -50.02
C VAL A 53 69.52 -31.02 -50.44
N ASP A 54 69.21 -31.01 -51.74
CA ASP A 54 67.88 -30.65 -52.24
C ASP A 54 66.81 -31.69 -51.80
N LYS A 55 67.18 -32.98 -51.74
CA LYS A 55 66.30 -34.03 -51.19
C LYS A 55 66.07 -33.86 -49.69
N GLU A 56 67.11 -33.53 -48.93
CA GLU A 56 67.03 -33.28 -47.48
C GLU A 56 66.22 -32.01 -47.18
N GLN A 57 66.42 -30.93 -47.93
CA GLN A 57 65.62 -29.71 -47.84
C GLN A 57 64.16 -29.95 -48.22
N LYS A 58 63.88 -30.73 -49.28
CA LYS A 58 62.51 -31.13 -49.62
C LYS A 58 61.87 -31.96 -48.52
N GLN A 59 62.58 -32.92 -47.95
CA GLN A 59 62.10 -33.72 -46.82
C GLN A 59 61.84 -32.86 -45.56
N ALA A 60 62.69 -31.86 -45.29
CA ALA A 60 62.49 -30.91 -44.19
C ALA A 60 61.30 -29.98 -44.44
N VAL A 61 61.11 -29.51 -45.67
CA VAL A 61 59.94 -28.70 -46.05
C VAL A 61 58.65 -29.52 -45.98
N ASP A 62 58.68 -30.76 -46.44
CA ASP A 62 57.53 -31.67 -46.37
C ASP A 62 57.18 -32.02 -44.91
N SER A 63 58.18 -32.22 -44.04
CA SER A 63 57.94 -32.46 -42.61
C SER A 63 57.42 -31.22 -41.89
N LEU A 64 57.95 -30.03 -42.18
CA LEU A 64 57.43 -28.75 -41.67
C LEU A 64 56.00 -28.50 -42.15
N LYS A 65 55.69 -28.84 -43.40
CA LYS A 65 54.34 -28.73 -43.96
C LYS A 65 53.38 -29.68 -43.27
N GLY A 66 53.80 -30.92 -42.99
CA GLY A 66 53.03 -31.90 -42.22
C GLY A 66 52.78 -31.47 -40.76
N LEU A 67 53.79 -30.88 -40.10
CA LEU A 67 53.65 -30.31 -38.76
C LEU A 67 52.71 -29.10 -38.76
N SER A 68 52.82 -28.22 -39.76
CA SER A 68 51.94 -27.06 -39.91
C SER A 68 50.49 -27.46 -40.16
N SER A 69 50.23 -28.48 -40.98
CA SER A 69 48.87 -29.00 -41.18
C SER A 69 48.34 -29.65 -39.92
N SER A 70 49.13 -30.49 -39.24
CA SER A 70 48.74 -31.13 -37.98
C SER A 70 48.46 -30.11 -36.88
N LEU A 71 49.27 -29.04 -36.78
CA LEU A 71 49.03 -27.96 -35.84
C LEU A 71 47.76 -27.19 -36.19
N LYS A 72 47.51 -26.93 -37.48
CA LYS A 72 46.28 -26.26 -37.94
C LYS A 72 45.04 -27.09 -37.61
N ASP A 73 45.09 -28.40 -37.82
CA ASP A 73 44.01 -29.33 -37.49
C ASP A 73 43.80 -29.45 -35.97
N SER A 74 44.89 -29.41 -35.20
CA SER A 74 44.82 -29.39 -33.73
C SER A 74 44.20 -28.09 -33.20
N VAL A 75 44.60 -26.93 -33.77
CA VAL A 75 44.02 -25.63 -33.41
C VAL A 75 42.55 -25.58 -33.79
N SER A 76 42.16 -26.04 -34.98
CA SER A 76 40.75 -26.06 -35.40
C SER A 76 39.91 -26.97 -34.51
N SER A 77 40.40 -28.17 -34.20
CA SER A 77 39.75 -29.09 -33.26
C SER A 77 39.62 -28.49 -31.86
N LYS A 78 40.65 -27.79 -31.37
CA LYS A 78 40.60 -27.11 -30.07
C LYS A 78 39.68 -25.91 -30.06
N THR A 79 39.57 -25.17 -31.18
CA THR A 79 38.58 -24.09 -31.30
C THR A 79 37.16 -24.63 -31.28
N THR A 80 36.86 -25.72 -31.99
CA THR A 80 35.52 -26.33 -31.96
C THR A 80 35.18 -26.91 -30.59
N GLU A 81 36.15 -27.57 -29.93
CA GLU A 81 35.96 -28.09 -28.56
C GLU A 81 35.69 -26.94 -27.57
N ASN A 82 36.42 -25.82 -27.68
CA ASN A 82 36.18 -24.65 -26.85
C ASN A 82 34.81 -24.01 -27.11
N GLU A 83 34.36 -23.92 -28.36
CA GLU A 83 33.02 -23.42 -28.68
C GLU A 83 31.92 -24.31 -28.08
N GLU A 84 32.09 -25.64 -28.13
CA GLU A 84 31.17 -26.57 -27.47
C GLU A 84 31.18 -26.43 -25.94
N LEU A 85 32.36 -26.27 -25.33
CA LEU A 85 32.48 -26.05 -23.90
C LEU A 85 31.83 -24.73 -23.46
N VAL A 86 31.98 -23.66 -24.25
CA VAL A 86 31.32 -22.37 -23.99
C VAL A 86 29.80 -22.52 -24.07
N LYS A 87 29.27 -23.21 -25.09
CA LYS A 87 27.83 -23.48 -25.19
C LYS A 87 27.31 -24.27 -23.99
N ARG A 88 27.99 -25.36 -23.63
CA ARG A 88 27.63 -26.16 -22.43
C ARG A 88 27.70 -25.35 -21.15
N LYS A 89 28.68 -24.44 -21.03
CA LYS A 89 28.80 -23.55 -19.88
C LYS A 89 27.57 -22.64 -19.77
N PHE A 90 27.15 -22.00 -20.86
CA PHE A 90 25.93 -21.18 -20.88
C PHE A 90 24.69 -22.00 -20.54
N GLU A 91 24.53 -23.20 -21.11
CA GLU A 91 23.41 -24.09 -20.78
C GLU A 91 23.38 -24.50 -19.30
N LEU A 92 24.55 -24.69 -18.68
CA LEU A 92 24.67 -25.00 -17.25
C LEU A 92 24.36 -23.79 -16.38
N GLU A 93 24.81 -22.59 -16.76
CA GLU A 93 24.46 -21.34 -16.09
C GLU A 93 22.94 -21.07 -16.14
N ASP A 94 22.30 -21.27 -17.29
CA ASP A 94 20.84 -21.13 -17.44
C ASP A 94 20.08 -22.15 -16.57
N LYS A 95 20.53 -23.41 -16.53
CA LYS A 95 19.95 -24.44 -15.66
C LYS A 95 20.13 -24.10 -14.18
N LEU A 96 21.28 -23.55 -13.81
CA LEU A 96 21.55 -23.12 -12.43
C LEU A 96 20.61 -21.99 -12.04
N ASN A 97 20.49 -20.95 -12.86
CA ASN A 97 19.57 -19.83 -12.63
C ASN A 97 18.12 -20.31 -12.50
N ALA A 98 17.67 -21.20 -13.39
CA ALA A 98 16.32 -21.78 -13.32
C ALA A 98 16.11 -22.61 -12.03
N ALA A 99 17.12 -23.34 -11.56
CA ALA A 99 17.06 -24.08 -10.31
C ALA A 99 17.03 -23.15 -9.08
N GLU A 100 17.75 -22.03 -9.12
CA GLU A 100 17.71 -21.00 -8.08
C GLU A 100 16.34 -20.32 -8.01
N ASP A 101 15.74 -19.97 -9.14
CA ASP A 101 14.38 -19.41 -9.20
C ASP A 101 13.34 -20.39 -8.64
N GLN A 102 13.46 -21.69 -8.97
CA GLN A 102 12.61 -22.73 -8.41
C GLN A 102 12.78 -22.86 -6.90
N ARG A 103 14.03 -22.86 -6.41
CA ARG A 103 14.33 -22.90 -4.97
C ARG A 103 13.69 -21.72 -4.25
N ASP A 104 13.81 -20.52 -4.79
CA ASP A 104 13.25 -19.30 -4.20
C ASP A 104 11.71 -19.33 -4.20
N SER A 105 11.09 -19.87 -5.25
CA SER A 105 9.65 -20.11 -5.31
C SER A 105 9.19 -21.12 -4.24
N VAL A 106 9.88 -22.26 -4.11
CA VAL A 106 9.62 -23.27 -3.08
C VAL A 106 9.80 -22.67 -1.67
N GLN A 107 10.82 -21.84 -1.46
CA GLN A 107 11.05 -21.18 -0.19
C GLN A 107 9.93 -20.19 0.15
N LYS A 108 9.43 -19.43 -0.83
CA LYS A 108 8.25 -18.56 -0.66
C LYS A 108 7.01 -19.37 -0.30
N LEU A 109 6.77 -20.48 -0.99
CA LEU A 109 5.64 -21.39 -0.71
C LEU A 109 5.76 -22.02 0.69
N LEU A 110 6.94 -22.47 1.08
CA LEU A 110 7.21 -23.03 2.40
C LEU A 110 6.97 -21.99 3.51
N ASN A 111 7.43 -20.77 3.31
CA ASN A 111 7.20 -19.67 4.25
C ASN A 111 5.70 -19.34 4.36
N ASN A 112 4.97 -19.33 3.24
CA ASN A 112 3.52 -19.10 3.25
C ASN A 112 2.78 -20.24 3.98
N SER A 113 3.16 -21.49 3.72
CA SER A 113 2.61 -22.68 4.38
C SER A 113 2.83 -22.63 5.89
N ARG A 114 4.07 -22.38 6.34
CA ARG A 114 4.42 -22.21 7.76
C ARG A 114 3.65 -21.08 8.42
N TYR A 115 3.47 -19.95 7.72
CA TYR A 115 2.68 -18.83 8.23
C TYR A 115 1.20 -19.21 8.43
N ARG A 116 0.59 -19.89 7.43
CA ARG A 116 -0.79 -20.38 7.52
C ARG A 116 -0.94 -21.39 8.65
N GLU A 117 -0.05 -22.36 8.74
CA GLU A 117 -0.04 -23.36 9.81
C GLU A 117 0.01 -22.71 11.19
N ARG A 118 0.91 -21.73 11.41
CA ARG A 118 1.00 -21.00 12.67
C ARG A 118 -0.31 -20.29 13.00
N ARG A 119 -0.94 -19.65 12.01
CA ARG A 119 -2.24 -18.98 12.18
C ARG A 119 -3.33 -19.98 12.57
N TYR A 120 -3.39 -21.13 11.90
CA TYR A 120 -4.37 -22.17 12.23
C TYR A 120 -4.12 -22.80 13.61
N ARG A 121 -2.88 -22.97 14.04
CA ARG A 121 -2.56 -23.44 15.40
C ARG A 121 -3.02 -22.45 16.47
N LEU A 122 -2.85 -21.15 16.23
CA LEU A 122 -3.34 -20.12 17.14
C LEU A 122 -4.87 -20.14 17.22
N GLU A 123 -5.54 -20.26 16.08
CA GLU A 123 -7.01 -20.34 16.04
C GLU A 123 -7.53 -21.62 16.72
N ALA A 124 -6.90 -22.77 16.47
CA ALA A 124 -7.21 -24.03 17.14
C ALA A 124 -7.02 -23.93 18.67
N SER A 125 -5.96 -23.26 19.12
CA SER A 125 -5.72 -23.03 20.55
C SER A 125 -6.78 -22.11 21.17
N ARG A 126 -7.22 -21.09 20.43
CA ARG A 126 -8.31 -20.21 20.85
C ARG A 126 -9.64 -20.96 20.93
N LEU A 127 -9.97 -21.75 19.92
CA LEU A 127 -11.18 -22.57 19.90
C LEU A 127 -11.19 -23.62 21.01
N LYS A 128 -10.04 -24.24 21.29
CA LYS A 128 -9.88 -25.17 22.41
C LYS A 128 -10.18 -24.49 23.75
N LYS A 129 -9.64 -23.30 24.00
CA LYS A 129 -9.94 -22.53 25.23
C LYS A 129 -11.42 -22.19 25.35
N LEU A 130 -12.05 -21.77 24.25
CA LEU A 130 -13.48 -21.47 24.24
C LEU A 130 -14.34 -22.70 24.53
N LEU A 131 -13.90 -23.88 24.08
CA LEU A 131 -14.56 -25.15 24.37
C LEU A 131 -14.43 -25.49 25.86
N GLU A 132 -13.21 -25.45 26.42
CA GLU A 132 -12.94 -25.67 27.84
C GLU A 132 -13.77 -24.71 28.72
N ASP A 133 -13.76 -23.40 28.41
CA ASP A 133 -14.55 -22.39 29.12
C ASP A 133 -16.07 -22.65 29.04
N SER A 134 -16.54 -23.27 27.96
CA SER A 134 -17.95 -23.63 27.77
C SER A 134 -18.31 -24.89 28.53
N GLU A 135 -17.44 -25.90 28.55
CA GLU A 135 -17.60 -27.13 29.32
C GLU A 135 -17.66 -26.81 30.82
N ASP A 136 -16.75 -25.99 31.33
CA ASP A 136 -16.74 -25.54 32.73
C ASP A 136 -18.05 -24.84 33.11
N LYS A 137 -18.61 -24.04 32.21
CA LYS A 137 -19.90 -23.37 32.42
C LYS A 137 -21.05 -24.37 32.45
N VAL A 138 -21.07 -25.34 31.53
CA VAL A 138 -22.09 -26.39 31.52
C VAL A 138 -22.03 -27.21 32.81
N ASP A 139 -20.83 -27.59 33.26
CA ASP A 139 -20.63 -28.30 34.52
C ASP A 139 -21.08 -27.46 35.73
N SER A 140 -20.80 -26.16 35.73
CA SER A 140 -21.27 -25.25 36.78
C SER A 140 -22.80 -25.13 36.81
N LEU A 141 -23.44 -25.07 35.64
CA LEU A 141 -24.89 -25.02 35.51
C LEU A 141 -25.53 -26.34 35.92
N GLN A 142 -24.90 -27.47 35.56
CA GLN A 142 -25.36 -28.79 35.95
C GLN A 142 -25.27 -28.95 37.48
N LYS A 143 -24.17 -28.53 38.11
CA LYS A 143 -24.04 -28.53 39.57
C LYS A 143 -25.09 -27.64 40.23
N ALA A 144 -25.30 -26.43 39.72
CA ALA A 144 -26.34 -25.53 40.24
C ALA A 144 -27.74 -26.14 40.07
N TYR A 145 -28.00 -26.81 38.95
CA TYR A 145 -29.25 -27.52 38.71
C TYR A 145 -29.43 -28.70 39.67
N ASP A 146 -28.39 -29.51 39.88
CA ASP A 146 -28.42 -30.66 40.79
C ASP A 146 -28.58 -30.22 42.26
N GLU A 147 -27.95 -29.10 42.66
CA GLU A 147 -28.14 -28.48 43.99
C GLU A 147 -29.57 -27.96 44.17
N ILE A 148 -30.14 -27.29 43.16
CA ILE A 148 -31.53 -26.86 43.17
C ILE A 148 -32.45 -28.08 43.23
N ALA A 149 -32.22 -29.11 42.41
CA ALA A 149 -33.01 -30.32 42.36
C ALA A 149 -32.98 -31.08 43.69
N ALA A 150 -31.78 -31.28 44.27
CA ALA A 150 -31.60 -31.95 45.56
C ALA A 150 -32.17 -31.14 46.74
N GLY A 151 -32.14 -29.81 46.68
CA GLY A 151 -32.75 -28.92 47.67
C GLY A 151 -34.27 -28.72 47.52
N SER A 152 -34.90 -29.25 46.46
CA SER A 152 -36.26 -28.87 46.04
C SER A 152 -37.41 -29.79 46.40
N GLY A 153 -37.21 -30.72 47.33
CA GLY A 153 -38.35 -31.41 47.96
C GLY A 153 -39.33 -30.43 48.64
N SER A 154 -38.82 -29.40 49.34
CA SER A 154 -39.63 -28.33 49.94
C SER A 154 -39.75 -27.07 49.08
N THR A 155 -38.70 -26.72 48.30
CA THR A 155 -38.72 -25.48 47.51
C THR A 155 -39.53 -25.57 46.23
N LEU A 156 -39.80 -26.75 45.65
CA LEU A 156 -40.66 -26.88 44.47
C LEU A 156 -42.10 -26.41 44.72
N ALA A 157 -42.63 -26.65 45.93
CA ALA A 157 -43.96 -26.20 46.32
C ALA A 157 -44.00 -24.67 46.54
N GLU A 158 -42.93 -24.10 47.08
CA GLU A 158 -42.77 -22.65 47.25
C GLU A 158 -42.56 -21.94 45.91
N TYR A 159 -41.74 -22.49 45.02
CA TYR A 159 -41.57 -21.99 43.65
C TYR A 159 -42.87 -22.07 42.86
N ARG A 160 -43.67 -23.12 43.02
CA ARG A 160 -45.01 -23.18 42.38
C ARG A 160 -45.92 -22.05 42.85
N LYS A 161 -45.98 -21.79 44.17
CA LYS A 161 -46.72 -20.65 44.71
C LYS A 161 -46.18 -19.30 44.22
N GLN A 162 -44.86 -19.17 44.14
CA GLN A 162 -44.21 -17.95 43.69
C GLN A 162 -44.42 -17.71 42.18
N ILE A 163 -44.38 -18.77 41.36
CA ILE A 163 -44.72 -18.70 39.93
C ILE A 163 -46.19 -18.32 39.75
N GLU A 164 -47.10 -18.85 40.56
CA GLU A 164 -48.51 -18.49 40.52
C GLU A 164 -48.73 -17.01 40.87
N GLN A 165 -48.08 -16.51 41.93
CA GLN A 165 -48.08 -15.09 42.30
C GLN A 165 -47.47 -14.19 41.22
N LEU A 166 -46.30 -14.56 40.67
CA LEU A 166 -45.68 -13.81 39.58
C LEU A 166 -46.53 -13.82 38.31
N THR A 167 -47.27 -14.91 38.08
CA THR A 167 -48.18 -15.00 36.92
C THR A 167 -49.39 -14.08 37.10
N THR A 168 -49.98 -14.00 38.30
CA THR A 168 -51.08 -13.07 38.58
C THR A 168 -50.63 -11.61 38.52
N GLU A 169 -49.46 -11.29 39.07
CA GLU A 169 -48.84 -9.97 38.97
C GLU A 169 -48.53 -9.59 37.51
N ARG A 170 -47.91 -10.51 36.74
CA ARG A 170 -47.62 -10.29 35.32
C ARG A 170 -48.89 -10.05 34.52
N ASN A 171 -49.97 -10.78 34.80
CA ASN A 171 -51.25 -10.59 34.13
C ASN A 171 -51.88 -9.23 34.49
N SER A 172 -51.81 -8.83 35.76
CA SER A 172 -52.27 -7.50 36.22
C SER A 172 -51.48 -6.38 35.53
N LEU A 173 -50.15 -6.48 35.50
CA LEU A 173 -49.28 -5.53 34.81
C LEU A 173 -49.49 -5.52 33.30
N ALA A 174 -49.75 -6.67 32.69
CA ALA A 174 -50.08 -6.76 31.26
C ALA A 174 -51.41 -6.04 30.96
N SER A 175 -52.44 -6.22 31.80
CA SER A 175 -53.71 -5.50 31.67
C SER A 175 -53.54 -3.98 31.86
N GLN A 176 -52.74 -3.55 32.84
CA GLN A 176 -52.41 -2.13 33.03
C GLN A 176 -51.60 -1.56 31.86
N ASN A 177 -50.64 -2.31 31.32
CA ASN A 177 -49.91 -1.90 30.13
C ASN A 177 -50.81 -1.81 28.91
N GLN A 178 -51.79 -2.71 28.77
CA GLN A 178 -52.76 -2.66 27.68
C GLN A 178 -53.69 -1.45 27.83
N SER A 179 -54.14 -1.11 29.04
CA SER A 179 -54.94 0.10 29.27
C SER A 179 -54.14 1.37 29.03
N LEU A 180 -52.89 1.42 29.50
CA LEU A 180 -51.98 2.54 29.24
C LEU A 180 -51.65 2.67 27.75
N GLN A 181 -51.43 1.56 27.04
CA GLN A 181 -51.24 1.59 25.58
C GLN A 181 -52.50 2.08 24.86
N ALA A 182 -53.70 1.68 25.30
CA ALA A 182 -54.94 2.17 24.74
C ALA A 182 -55.13 3.68 24.98
N GLU A 183 -54.82 4.18 26.19
CA GLU A 183 -54.80 5.60 26.51
C GLU A 183 -53.76 6.35 25.68
N LEU A 184 -52.56 5.80 25.54
CA LEU A 184 -51.45 6.38 24.77
C LEU A 184 -51.75 6.37 23.27
N SER A 185 -52.50 5.40 22.78
CA SER A 185 -53.00 5.34 21.40
C SER A 185 -54.08 6.40 21.17
N LYS A 186 -55.00 6.61 22.14
CA LYS A 186 -55.96 7.72 22.11
C LYS A 186 -55.24 9.08 22.10
N THR A 187 -54.27 9.28 23.00
CA THR A 187 -53.49 10.54 23.03
C THR A 187 -52.62 10.71 21.79
N LYS A 188 -52.06 9.64 21.20
CA LYS A 188 -51.34 9.72 19.92
C LYS A 188 -52.25 10.14 18.78
N ASN A 189 -53.46 9.61 18.71
CA ASN A 189 -54.43 10.00 17.67
C ASN A 189 -54.90 11.46 17.86
N ASP A 190 -55.07 11.92 19.11
CA ASP A 190 -55.42 13.31 19.42
C ASP A 190 -54.24 14.29 19.18
N SER A 191 -52.99 13.83 19.28
CA SER A 191 -51.78 14.65 19.16
C SER A 191 -51.10 14.61 17.79
N GLN A 192 -51.54 13.76 16.85
CA GLN A 192 -51.00 13.73 15.48
C GLN A 192 -51.17 15.06 14.72
N ASN A 193 -52.09 15.93 15.16
CA ASN A 193 -52.29 17.28 14.60
C ASN A 193 -51.97 18.43 15.57
N ALA A 194 -51.38 18.12 16.74
CA ALA A 194 -51.09 19.14 17.74
C ALA A 194 -49.84 19.96 17.38
N LEU A 195 -49.98 21.28 17.50
CA LEU A 195 -48.91 22.24 17.22
C LEU A 195 -48.03 22.41 18.46
N PHE A 196 -46.78 21.95 18.37
CA PHE A 196 -45.77 22.11 19.43
C PHE A 196 -44.47 22.69 18.88
N ALA A 197 -43.67 23.32 19.73
CA ALA A 197 -42.34 23.78 19.39
C ALA A 197 -41.27 22.77 19.83
N LEU A 198 -40.53 22.20 18.86
CA LEU A 198 -39.55 21.13 19.08
C LEU A 198 -38.17 21.63 19.53
N SER A 199 -37.78 22.85 19.13
CA SER A 199 -36.42 23.35 19.35
C SER A 199 -36.42 24.85 19.63
N VAL A 200 -36.95 25.24 20.78
CA VAL A 200 -37.00 26.64 21.21
C VAL A 200 -35.63 27.06 21.75
N ARG A 201 -35.07 28.13 21.19
CA ARG A 201 -33.82 28.75 21.62
C ARG A 201 -34.02 30.24 21.81
N ALA A 202 -33.63 30.74 22.98
CA ALA A 202 -33.61 32.17 23.29
C ALA A 202 -32.15 32.64 23.37
N VAL A 203 -31.77 33.57 22.50
CA VAL A 203 -30.43 34.16 22.46
C VAL A 203 -30.54 35.62 22.86
N PRO A 204 -30.01 36.03 24.03
CA PRO A 204 -29.97 37.44 24.40
C PRO A 204 -28.93 38.19 23.57
N GLY A 205 -29.19 39.47 23.30
CA GLY A 205 -28.24 40.32 22.58
C GLY A 205 -28.75 41.73 22.34
N GLU A 206 -28.11 42.40 21.40
CA GLU A 206 -28.46 43.74 20.95
C GLU A 206 -28.43 43.84 19.42
N VAL A 207 -29.24 44.72 18.84
CA VAL A 207 -29.19 44.99 17.41
C VAL A 207 -28.26 46.16 17.14
N ARG A 208 -27.15 45.90 16.45
CA ARG A 208 -26.16 46.92 16.04
C ARG A 208 -26.01 46.90 14.55
N ARG A 209 -26.01 48.08 13.91
CA ARG A 209 -25.84 48.20 12.45
C ARG A 209 -26.78 47.27 11.66
N ASN A 210 -28.04 47.18 12.09
CA ASN A 210 -29.07 46.28 11.54
C ASN A 210 -28.77 44.77 11.64
N GLN A 211 -27.79 44.35 12.43
CA GLN A 211 -27.47 42.96 12.68
C GLN A 211 -27.65 42.61 14.16
N PHE A 212 -28.16 41.42 14.44
CA PHE A 212 -28.28 40.94 15.81
C PHE A 212 -26.91 40.47 16.32
N SER A 213 -26.49 41.00 17.47
CA SER A 213 -25.23 40.68 18.14
C SER A 213 -25.52 39.95 19.45
N PRO A 214 -25.28 38.64 19.54
CA PRO A 214 -25.48 37.87 20.76
C PRO A 214 -24.61 38.36 21.92
N SER A 215 -25.18 38.48 23.11
CA SER A 215 -24.48 38.86 24.33
C SER A 215 -25.19 38.32 25.55
N THR A 216 -24.43 37.67 26.44
CA THR A 216 -24.92 37.25 27.76
C THR A 216 -24.72 38.32 28.83
N ARG A 217 -24.16 39.49 28.50
CA ARG A 217 -23.97 40.60 29.45
C ARG A 217 -25.24 41.43 29.53
N ALA A 218 -25.88 41.52 30.70
CA ALA A 218 -27.14 42.23 30.90
C ALA A 218 -27.10 43.68 30.37
N ARG A 219 -25.98 44.39 30.61
CA ARG A 219 -25.75 45.77 30.14
C ARG A 219 -25.65 45.94 28.61
N ARG A 220 -25.52 44.83 27.87
CA ARG A 220 -25.41 44.76 26.40
C ARG A 220 -26.54 43.93 25.79
N THR A 221 -27.60 43.72 26.56
CA THR A 221 -28.78 43.01 26.11
C THR A 221 -29.94 43.99 26.15
N ASP A 222 -30.54 44.25 25.00
CA ASP A 222 -31.77 45.04 24.89
C ASP A 222 -32.89 44.28 24.17
N ARG A 223 -32.57 43.13 23.57
CA ARG A 223 -33.45 42.29 22.77
C ARG A 223 -33.11 40.81 22.98
N VAL A 224 -34.06 39.94 22.65
CA VAL A 224 -33.87 38.49 22.64
C VAL A 224 -34.29 37.94 21.28
N GLN A 225 -33.38 37.22 20.63
CA GLN A 225 -33.68 36.47 19.43
C GLN A 225 -34.24 35.10 19.83
N VAL A 226 -35.46 34.82 19.41
CA VAL A 226 -36.16 33.56 19.68
C VAL A 226 -36.22 32.77 18.37
N GLN A 227 -35.66 31.58 18.38
CA GLN A 227 -35.65 30.64 17.27
C GLN A 227 -36.44 29.40 17.69
N PHE A 228 -37.38 28.95 16.87
CA PHE A 228 -38.13 27.73 17.18
C PHE A 228 -38.57 27.03 15.90
N LYS A 229 -38.67 25.70 16.02
CA LYS A 229 -39.23 24.83 14.99
C LYS A 229 -40.55 24.25 15.46
N LEU A 230 -41.59 24.38 14.64
CA LEU A 230 -42.92 23.84 14.90
C LEU A 230 -43.07 22.45 14.29
N THR A 231 -43.93 21.62 14.90
CA THR A 231 -44.31 20.29 14.39
C THR A 231 -45.02 20.38 13.04
N ARG A 232 -45.80 21.43 12.81
CA ARG A 232 -46.47 21.74 11.53
C ARG A 232 -46.59 23.25 11.33
N ALA A 233 -47.04 23.67 10.15
CA ALA A 233 -47.40 25.08 9.92
C ALA A 233 -48.61 25.48 10.78
N PRO A 234 -48.62 26.69 11.37
CA PRO A 234 -49.83 27.23 12.00
C PRO A 234 -50.95 27.38 10.97
N SER A 235 -52.17 27.02 11.36
CA SER A 235 -53.37 27.34 10.58
C SER A 235 -53.68 28.84 10.66
N PRO A 236 -54.48 29.42 9.73
CA PRO A 236 -54.82 30.84 9.74
C PRO A 236 -55.47 31.33 11.05
N GLU A 237 -56.12 30.44 11.80
CA GLU A 237 -56.80 30.74 13.05
C GLU A 237 -55.94 30.51 14.30
N GLU A 238 -54.72 30.01 14.11
CA GLU A 238 -53.75 29.75 15.17
C GLU A 238 -52.76 30.90 15.27
N ASN A 239 -52.70 31.53 16.44
CA ASN A 239 -51.73 32.57 16.72
C ASN A 239 -50.73 32.10 17.79
N ILE A 240 -49.45 32.35 17.54
CA ILE A 240 -48.37 32.05 18.47
C ILE A 240 -47.97 33.34 19.18
N VAL A 241 -48.20 33.37 20.48
CA VAL A 241 -47.85 34.49 21.36
C VAL A 241 -46.56 34.17 22.10
N VAL A 242 -45.60 35.08 22.02
CA VAL A 242 -44.34 34.98 22.76
C VAL A 242 -44.45 35.83 24.02
N LYS A 243 -44.07 35.25 25.17
CA LYS A 243 -44.03 35.95 26.45
C LYS A 243 -42.66 35.78 27.09
N LEU A 244 -42.18 36.85 27.72
CA LEU A 244 -40.91 36.90 28.45
C LEU A 244 -41.18 36.93 29.94
N PHE A 245 -40.44 36.13 30.71
CA PHE A 245 -40.54 36.07 32.16
C PHE A 245 -39.17 36.27 32.80
N ASP A 246 -39.16 36.93 33.95
CA ASP A 246 -37.97 37.05 34.80
C ASP A 246 -37.78 35.83 35.72
N ALA A 247 -36.72 35.88 36.54
CA ALA A 247 -36.38 34.84 37.50
C ALA A 247 -37.47 34.62 38.58
N THR A 248 -38.38 35.58 38.77
CA THR A 248 -39.50 35.48 39.71
C THR A 248 -40.78 34.97 39.05
N ASN A 249 -40.72 34.52 37.79
CA ASN A 249 -41.86 34.16 36.96
C ASN A 249 -42.84 35.32 36.70
N LYS A 250 -42.39 36.57 36.82
CA LYS A 250 -43.19 37.73 36.45
C LYS A 250 -43.05 38.01 34.96
N GLU A 251 -44.17 38.19 34.28
CA GLU A 251 -44.19 38.55 32.86
C GLU A 251 -43.61 39.95 32.65
N ILE A 252 -42.65 40.06 31.74
CA ILE A 252 -42.10 41.32 31.25
C ILE A 252 -42.84 41.64 29.95
N PRO A 253 -43.55 42.77 29.86
CA PRO A 253 -44.27 43.13 28.66
C PRO A 253 -43.30 43.31 27.49
N LEU A 254 -43.73 42.88 26.30
CA LEU A 254 -42.96 42.99 25.06
C LEU A 254 -43.61 44.00 24.14
N LYS A 255 -42.80 44.70 23.34
CA LYS A 255 -43.31 45.60 22.31
C LYS A 255 -44.08 44.80 21.25
N PRO A 256 -45.24 45.28 20.79
CA PRO A 256 -46.09 44.56 19.83
C PRO A 256 -45.44 44.36 18.45
N SER A 257 -44.44 45.17 18.11
CA SER A 257 -43.72 45.08 16.84
C SER A 257 -42.62 44.01 16.91
N TYR A 258 -42.96 42.75 16.61
CA TYR A 258 -41.96 41.72 16.34
C TYR A 258 -41.30 41.98 14.98
N ARG A 259 -39.98 42.21 14.95
CA ARG A 259 -39.26 42.28 13.68
C ARG A 259 -39.00 40.86 13.17
N ASN A 260 -39.81 40.39 12.21
CA ASN A 260 -39.59 39.16 11.44
C ASN A 260 -38.43 39.31 10.45
N ASN A 261 -37.23 39.72 10.87
CA ASN A 261 -36.24 40.24 9.91
C ASN A 261 -34.80 39.75 10.10
N ILE A 262 -34.56 38.45 10.35
CA ILE A 262 -33.23 37.85 10.09
C ILE A 262 -33.40 36.38 9.67
N GLY A 263 -33.54 36.10 8.38
CA GLY A 263 -33.72 34.75 7.80
C GLY A 263 -35.07 34.60 7.08
N LYS A 264 -35.18 33.71 6.09
CA LYS A 264 -36.46 33.42 5.41
C LYS A 264 -37.32 32.56 6.35
N PRO A 265 -38.35 33.09 7.04
CA PRO A 265 -39.19 32.25 7.87
C PRO A 265 -39.88 31.22 6.98
N THR A 266 -39.69 29.93 7.26
CA THR A 266 -40.57 28.91 6.70
C THR A 266 -41.73 28.72 7.67
N PRO A 267 -42.91 28.24 7.22
CA PRO A 267 -44.07 28.08 8.09
C PRO A 267 -43.77 27.34 9.41
N THR A 268 -42.81 26.42 9.37
CA THR A 268 -42.34 25.63 10.52
C THR A 268 -41.10 26.17 11.22
N ASN A 269 -40.18 26.87 10.55
CA ASN A 269 -38.97 27.43 11.18
C ASN A 269 -39.16 28.92 11.35
N GLN A 270 -39.40 29.32 12.60
CA GLN A 270 -39.72 30.68 12.96
C GLN A 270 -38.53 31.30 13.69
N GLN A 271 -38.28 32.56 13.37
CA GLN A 271 -37.29 33.36 14.05
C GLN A 271 -37.80 34.79 14.23
N LEU A 272 -37.81 35.25 15.47
CA LEU A 272 -38.29 36.56 15.85
C LEU A 272 -37.35 37.23 16.84
N ILE A 273 -37.33 38.56 16.83
CA ILE A 273 -36.58 39.35 17.80
C ILE A 273 -37.60 40.08 18.66
N VAL A 274 -37.63 39.74 19.94
CA VAL A 274 -38.48 40.41 20.93
C VAL A 274 -37.70 41.51 21.65
N GLU A 275 -38.41 42.57 22.01
CA GLU A 275 -37.89 43.71 22.75
C GLU A 275 -38.80 43.96 23.96
N PRO A 276 -38.26 44.06 25.18
CA PRO A 276 -39.05 44.47 26.34
C PRO A 276 -39.65 45.87 26.15
N ASP A 277 -40.90 46.03 26.53
CA ASP A 277 -41.60 47.30 26.57
C ASP A 277 -41.36 48.00 27.91
N VAL A 278 -40.11 48.43 28.10
CA VAL A 278 -39.65 49.11 29.32
C VAL A 278 -38.86 50.34 28.90
N ASP A 279 -39.28 51.51 29.38
CA ASP A 279 -38.64 52.81 29.10
C ASP A 279 -37.34 53.06 29.91
N ALA A 280 -36.78 52.00 30.49
CA ALA A 280 -35.53 52.07 31.25
C ALA A 280 -34.31 52.03 30.31
N LYS A 281 -33.26 52.80 30.66
CA LYS A 281 -31.94 52.72 29.99
C LYS A 281 -31.37 51.30 29.99
N ARG A 282 -31.73 50.48 30.99
CA ARG A 282 -31.37 49.06 31.08
C ARG A 282 -32.67 48.24 31.04
N LYS A 283 -32.88 47.52 29.94
CA LYS A 283 -34.07 46.66 29.75
C LYS A 283 -33.96 45.33 30.48
N PHE A 284 -32.74 44.89 30.74
CA PHE A 284 -32.46 43.64 31.45
C PHE A 284 -31.52 43.87 32.64
N SER A 285 -31.76 43.12 33.71
CA SER A 285 -30.86 42.97 34.85
C SER A 285 -30.10 41.65 34.76
N ARG A 286 -29.13 41.45 35.65
CA ARG A 286 -28.50 40.14 35.83
C ARG A 286 -29.52 39.15 36.37
N GLY A 287 -29.51 37.91 35.88
CA GLY A 287 -30.45 36.89 36.31
C GLY A 287 -30.84 35.89 35.22
N ASN A 288 -31.75 34.99 35.58
CA ASN A 288 -32.34 34.01 34.68
C ASN A 288 -33.65 34.54 34.12
N TYR A 289 -33.91 34.20 32.87
CA TYR A 289 -35.09 34.61 32.13
C TYR A 289 -35.62 33.42 31.33
N SER A 290 -36.92 33.39 31.10
CA SER A 290 -37.52 32.39 30.22
C SER A 290 -38.40 33.05 29.16
N ILE A 291 -38.30 32.53 27.94
CA ILE A 291 -39.24 32.78 26.86
C ILE A 291 -40.20 31.60 26.81
N ARG A 292 -41.50 31.88 26.83
CA ARG A 292 -42.55 30.87 26.68
C ARG A 292 -43.38 31.19 25.45
N LEU A 293 -43.69 30.15 24.69
CA LEU A 293 -44.51 30.19 23.50
C LEU A 293 -45.90 29.66 23.85
N PHE A 294 -46.92 30.42 23.47
CA PHE A 294 -48.32 30.10 23.73
C PHE A 294 -49.10 30.04 22.43
N LEU A 295 -49.98 29.05 22.32
CA LEU A 295 -50.95 28.92 21.24
C LEU A 295 -52.29 29.50 21.68
N THR A 296 -52.86 30.34 20.82
CA THR A 296 -54.24 30.78 20.89
C THR A 296 -54.96 30.37 19.60
N ASN A 297 -56.07 29.64 19.73
CA ASN A 297 -56.93 29.25 18.62
C ASN A 297 -58.37 29.69 18.91
N VAL A 298 -58.87 30.63 18.12
CA VAL A 298 -60.17 31.28 18.33
C VAL A 298 -61.33 30.29 18.16
N ASN A 299 -61.23 29.37 17.19
CA ASN A 299 -62.31 28.44 16.86
C ASN A 299 -62.41 27.26 17.83
N GLN A 300 -61.28 26.84 18.40
CA GLN A 300 -61.22 25.73 19.35
C GLN A 300 -61.33 26.18 20.81
N GLY A 301 -61.46 27.49 21.06
CA GLY A 301 -61.50 28.04 22.42
C GLY A 301 -60.20 27.88 23.21
N ILE A 302 -59.09 27.56 22.52
CA ILE A 302 -57.79 27.35 23.15
C ILE A 302 -57.18 28.73 23.40
N ASN A 303 -56.98 29.07 24.68
CA ASN A 303 -56.37 30.32 25.10
C ASN A 303 -55.08 30.06 25.88
N ASN A 304 -53.97 30.62 25.42
CA ASN A 304 -52.66 30.52 26.09
C ASN A 304 -52.22 29.09 26.43
N GLN A 305 -52.38 28.14 25.51
CA GLN A 305 -51.81 26.80 25.69
C GLN A 305 -50.30 26.87 25.51
N SER A 306 -49.53 26.45 26.51
CA SER A 306 -48.07 26.42 26.41
C SER A 306 -47.61 25.39 25.37
N ILE A 307 -46.83 25.83 24.39
CA ILE A 307 -46.33 24.99 23.28
C ILE A 307 -44.80 24.91 23.24
N GLY A 308 -44.09 25.67 24.07
CA GLY A 308 -42.63 25.61 24.16
C GLY A 308 -42.03 26.59 25.15
N ILE A 309 -40.83 26.27 25.64
CA ILE A 309 -40.08 27.09 26.60
C ILE A 309 -38.59 27.10 26.24
N ALA A 310 -37.94 28.24 26.43
CA ALA A 310 -36.49 28.37 26.41
C ALA A 310 -36.01 29.29 27.52
N GLU A 311 -34.89 28.94 28.13
CA GLU A 311 -34.31 29.71 29.23
C GLU A 311 -32.96 30.30 28.80
N PHE A 312 -32.64 31.46 29.37
CA PHE A 312 -31.35 32.11 29.18
C PHE A 312 -30.94 32.90 30.42
N SER A 313 -29.63 33.07 30.60
CA SER A 313 -29.07 33.77 31.76
C SER A 313 -28.23 34.97 31.34
N LEU A 314 -28.32 36.04 32.11
CA LEU A 314 -27.58 37.28 31.92
C LEU A 314 -26.62 37.55 33.09
N ARG A 315 -25.37 37.90 32.75
CA ARG A 315 -24.25 38.22 33.65
C ARG A 315 -23.92 39.72 33.68
#